data_AF-A0A2U2ADJ5-F1
#
_entry.id   AF-A0A2U2ADJ5-F1
#
_cell.length_a   1.000
_cell.length_b   1.000
_cell.length_c   1.000
_cell.angle_alpha   90.00
_cell.angle_beta   90.00
_cell.angle_gamma   90.00
#
_symmetry.space_group_name_H-M   'P 1'
#
loop_
_entity.id
_entity.type
_entity.pdbx_description
1 polymer ?
#
loop_
_entity_poly.entity_id
_entity_poly.type
_entity_poly.pdbx_seq_one_letter_code
_entity_poly.pdbx_strand_id
1 'polypeptide(L)' 'MYIRGLMILVTLLPMIVYYLKLSFAPQSMATHFIMGMPESIFWGIIVMLWGVLMAFLYVLYAVRQRQTFSELSERK' A
#
# COMPACT_ATOMS: atom_id res chain seq x y z
N MET A 1 -17.36 -7.67 -4.05
CA MET A 1 -16.43 -8.46 -3.21
C MET A 1 -15.02 -8.48 -3.82
N TYR A 2 -14.87 -8.82 -5.11
CA TYR A 2 -13.59 -8.89 -5.83
C TYR A 2 -12.69 -7.63 -5.73
N ILE A 3 -13.26 -6.43 -5.90
CA ILE A 3 -12.47 -5.17 -5.88
C ILE A 3 -11.77 -4.95 -4.54
N ARG A 4 -12.45 -5.23 -3.41
CA ARG A 4 -11.87 -5.07 -2.07
C ARG A 4 -10.68 -6.02 -1.86
N GLY A 5 -10.80 -7.27 -2.30
CA GLY A 5 -9.72 -8.26 -2.21
C GLY A 5 -8.51 -7.88 -3.06
N LEU A 6 -8.75 -7.36 -4.27
CA LEU A 6 -7.69 -6.85 -5.15
C LEU A 6 -6.92 -5.70 -4.47
N MET A 7 -7.61 -4.74 -3.86
CA MET A 7 -6.96 -3.63 -3.16
C MET A 7 -6.07 -4.10 -2.00
N ILE A 8 -6.51 -5.12 -1.24
CA ILE A 8 -5.71 -5.71 -0.16
C ILE A 8 -4.45 -6.37 -0.73
N LEU A 9 -4.58 -7.19 -1.78
CA LEU A 9 -3.45 -7.85 -2.43
C LEU A 9 -2.42 -6.84 -2.94
N VAL A 10 -2.88 -5.79 -3.63
CA VAL A 10 -2.01 -4.71 -4.14
C VAL A 10 -1.36 -3.91 -3.01
N THR A 11 -2.03 -3.76 -1.86
CA THR A 11 -1.43 -3.10 -0.69
C THR A 11 -0.32 -3.93 -0.06
N LEU A 12 -0.50 -5.25 0.02
CA LEU A 12 0.48 -6.15 0.66
C LEU A 12 1.70 -6.44 -0.21
N LEU A 13 1.56 -6.37 -1.54
CA LEU A 13 2.62 -6.75 -2.48
C LEU A 13 3.97 -6.06 -2.22
N PRO A 14 4.07 -4.72 -2.08
CA PRO A 14 5.35 -4.07 -1.78
C PRO A 14 5.89 -4.40 -0.37
N MET A 15 5.04 -4.66 0.62
CA MET A 15 5.49 -5.14 1.93
C MET A 15 6.15 -6.52 1.81
N ILE A 16 5.53 -7.44 1.08
CA ILE A 16 6.07 -8.79 0.86
C ILE A 16 7.44 -8.68 0.17
N VAL A 17 7.55 -7.88 -0.89
CA VAL A 17 8.81 -7.68 -1.61
C VAL A 17 9.88 -7.09 -0.69
N TYR A 18 9.54 -6.10 0.14
CA TYR A 18 10.46 -5.51 1.09
C TYR A 18 11.00 -6.52 2.10
N TYR A 19 10.11 -7.30 2.74
CA TYR A 19 10.52 -8.31 3.73
C TYR A 19 11.29 -9.47 3.09
N LEU A 20 10.94 -9.89 1.87
CA LEU A 20 11.72 -10.89 1.14
C LEU A 20 13.14 -10.37 0.89
N LYS A 21 13.29 -9.14 0.41
CA LYS A 21 14.61 -8.55 0.17
C LYS A 21 15.42 -8.43 1.46
N LEU A 22 14.78 -8.05 2.56
CA LEU A 22 15.40 -8.01 3.89
C LEU A 22 15.88 -9.41 4.34
N SER A 23 15.11 -10.46 4.05
CA SER A 23 15.44 -11.84 4.45
C SER A 23 16.55 -12.46 3.61
N PHE A 24 16.61 -12.18 2.31
CA PHE A 24 17.59 -12.80 1.41
C PHE A 24 18.87 -11.98 1.23
N ALA A 25 18.80 -10.66 1.39
CA ALA A 25 19.94 -9.76 1.18
C ALA A 25 20.09 -8.70 2.29
N PRO A 26 20.13 -9.09 3.58
CA PRO A 26 20.19 -8.14 4.70
C PRO A 26 21.47 -7.30 4.67
N GLN A 27 22.60 -7.89 4.28
CA GLN A 27 23.90 -7.21 4.21
C GLN A 27 23.87 -6.09 3.16
N SER A 28 23.33 -6.37 1.98
CA SER A 28 23.19 -5.39 0.90
C SER A 28 22.35 -4.18 1.34
N MET A 29 21.21 -4.43 2.00
CA MET A 29 20.34 -3.34 2.45
C MET A 29 20.95 -2.48 3.57
N ALA A 30 21.93 -2.99 4.30
CA ALA A 30 22.62 -2.26 5.37
C ALA A 30 23.86 -1.51 4.86
N THR A 31 24.54 -2.01 3.83
CA THR A 31 25.79 -1.43 3.32
C THR A 31 25.60 -0.48 2.15
N HIS A 32 24.53 -0.66 1.36
CA HIS A 32 24.22 0.26 0.27
C HIS A 32 23.46 1.48 0.78
N PHE A 33 23.98 2.66 0.45
CA PHE A 33 23.35 3.93 0.79
C PHE A 33 22.71 4.53 -0.46
N ILE A 34 21.47 4.96 -0.32
CA ILE A 34 20.73 5.71 -1.34
C ILE A 34 20.40 7.07 -0.72
N MET A 35 20.82 8.16 -1.38
CA MET A 35 20.62 9.52 -0.89
C MET A 35 21.13 9.74 0.55
N GLY A 36 22.25 9.11 0.92
CA GLY A 36 22.87 9.25 2.24
C GLY A 36 22.21 8.44 3.36
N MET A 37 21.19 7.62 3.06
CA MET A 37 20.55 6.72 4.03
C MET A 37 20.64 5.26 3.60
N PRO A 38 20.69 4.30 4.56
CA PRO A 38 20.70 2.88 4.25
C PRO A 38 19.52 2.49 3.36
N GLU A 39 19.76 1.61 2.40
CA GLU A 39 18.77 1.14 1.46
C GLU A 39 17.55 0.51 2.18
N SER A 40 17.75 -0.15 3.32
CA SER A 40 16.67 -0.67 4.18
C SER A 40 15.68 0.41 4.63
N ILE A 41 16.18 1.60 4.98
CA ILE A 41 15.36 2.74 5.41
C ILE A 41 14.67 3.36 4.20
N PHE A 42 15.40 3.55 3.10
CA PHE A 42 14.85 4.12 1.87
C PHE A 42 13.64 3.31 1.36
N TRP A 43 13.79 1.98 1.21
CA TRP A 43 12.67 1.13 0.80
C TRP A 43 11.55 1.08 1.83
N GLY A 44 11.88 1.12 3.13
CA GLY A 44 10.87 1.20 4.19
C GLY A 44 9.97 2.43 4.05
N ILE A 45 10.56 3.59 3.77
CA ILE A 45 9.81 4.84 3.49
C ILE A 45 8.90 4.67 2.27
N ILE A 46 9.41 4.09 1.18
CA ILE A 46 8.60 3.83 -0.03
C ILE A 46 7.38 2.96 0.29
N VAL A 47 7.56 1.89 1.06
CA VAL A 47 6.47 1.00 1.48
C VAL A 47 5.45 1.73 2.36
N MET A 48 5.91 2.61 3.27
CA MET A 48 5.02 3.44 4.09
C MET A 48 4.20 4.40 3.22
N LEU A 49 4.83 5.12 2.28
CA LEU A 49 4.14 6.03 1.37
C LEU A 49 3.10 5.29 0.51
N TRP A 50 3.44 4.07 0.06
CA TRP A 50 2.49 3.21 -0.65
C TRP A 50 1.28 2.85 0.21
N GLY A 51 1.51 2.48 1.48
CA GLY A 51 0.43 2.19 2.42
C GLY A 51 -0.52 3.38 2.61
N VAL A 52 0.04 4.58 2.77
CA VAL A 52 -0.75 5.82 2.88
C VAL A 52 -1.57 6.07 1.60
N LEU A 53 -0.97 5.92 0.43
CA LEU A 53 -1.65 6.06 -0.85
C LEU A 53 -2.83 5.07 -0.98
N MET A 54 -2.61 3.80 -0.66
CA MET A 54 -3.66 2.78 -0.72
C MET A 54 -4.79 3.03 0.29
N ALA A 55 -4.46 3.50 1.49
CA ALA A 55 -5.45 3.90 2.48
C ALA A 55 -6.32 5.07 1.95
N PHE A 56 -5.70 6.08 1.32
CA PHE A 56 -6.42 7.19 0.71
C PHE A 56 -7.37 6.72 -0.41
N LEU A 57 -6.89 5.86 -1.32
CA LEU A 57 -7.72 5.29 -2.38
C LEU A 57 -8.89 4.46 -1.83
N TYR A 58 -8.66 3.72 -0.75
CA TYR A 58 -9.71 2.95 -0.08
C TYR A 58 -10.80 3.86 0.50
N VAL A 59 -10.42 4.97 1.13
CA VAL A 59 -11.38 5.97 1.64
C VAL A 59 -12.20 6.55 0.49
N LEU A 60 -11.57 6.96 -0.61
CA LEU A 60 -12.29 7.49 -1.78
C LEU A 60 -13.28 6.46 -2.36
N TYR A 61 -12.85 5.20 -2.49
CA TYR A 61 -13.72 4.12 -2.93
C TYR A 61 -14.92 3.91 -1.99
N ALA A 62 -14.69 3.93 -0.67
CA ALA A 62 -15.72 3.74 0.33
C ALA A 62 -16.74 4.90 0.34
N VAL A 63 -16.28 6.15 0.21
CA VAL A 63 -17.15 7.33 0.13
C VAL A 63 -18.04 7.24 -1.12
N ARG A 64 -17.46 6.91 -2.28
CA ARG A 64 -18.22 6.78 -3.53
C ARG A 64 -19.28 5.68 -3.45
N GLN A 65 -18.97 4.52 -2.84
CA GLN A 65 -19.97 3.47 -2.64
C GLN A 65 -21.15 3.92 -1.77
N ARG A 66 -20.91 4.74 -0.74
CA ARG A 66 -22.00 5.25 0.11
C ARG A 66 -22.93 6.20 -0.64
N GLN A 67 -22.39 7.09 -1.48
CA GLN A 67 -23.19 8.03 -2.30
C GLN A 67 -24.11 7.31 -3.29
N THR A 68 -23.60 6.28 -3.98
CA THR A 68 -24.42 5.50 -4.90
C THR A 68 -25.57 4.78 -4.19
N PHE A 69 -25.35 4.32 -2.95
CA PHE A 69 -26.39 3.64 -2.18
C PHE A 69 -27.48 4.60 -1.69
N SER A 70 -27.14 5.84 -1.31
CA SER A 70 -28.14 6.85 -0.92
C SER A 70 -29.04 7.26 -2.08
N GLU A 71 -28.48 7.45 -3.28
CA GLU A 71 -29.26 7.80 -4.48
C GLU A 71 -30.26 6.70 -4.88
N LEU A 72 -29.89 5.43 -4.68
CA LEU A 72 -30.79 4.29 -4.92
C LEU A 72 -31.90 4.17 -3.86
N SER A 73 -31.66 4.66 -2.65
CA SER A 73 -32.65 4.66 -1.56
C SER A 73 -33.71 5.74 -1.72
N GLU A 74 -33.36 6.92 -2.26
CA GLU A 74 -34.31 8.03 -2.49
C GLU A 74 -35.23 7.81 -3.70
N ARG A 75 -34.87 6.86 -4.59
CA ARG A 75 -35.67 6.49 -5.77
C ARG A 75 -36.69 5.37 -5.53
N LYS A 76 -36.78 4.83 -4.32
CA LYS A 76 -37.76 3.81 -3.91
C LYS A 76 -38.81 4.40 -2.98
#